data_AF-A0A930VY02-F1
#
_entry.id   AF-A0A930VY02-F1
#
_cell.length_a   1.000
_cell.length_b   1.000
_cell.length_c   1.000
_cell.angle_alpha   90.00
_cell.angle_beta   90.00
_cell.angle_gamma   90.00
#
_symmetry.space_group_name_H-M   'P 1'
#
loop_
_entity.id
_entity.type
_entity.pdbx_description
1 polymer ?
#
loop_
_entity_poly.entity_id
_entity_poly.type
_entity_poly.pdbx_seq_one_letter_code
_entity_poly.pdbx_strand_id
1 'polypeptide(L)'
;MGRIGVEARAELGLGRTVARLLHESGKRQVDLCEFSHWTRAYVSYICTERRKWPSFDKAKIIADFFGMTMDQLWAEHLFDMQESGVELNDDDKIALEQYRIPFRFVEAAASADAAFASASLEPSVYKTPYPEHIGFK
;
A
#
# COMPACT_ATOMS: atom_id res chain seq x y z
N MET A 1 11.72 -35.78 -28.88
CA MET A 1 10.50 -35.88 -28.05
C MET A 1 10.90 -35.69 -26.60
N GLY A 2 10.26 -34.74 -25.91
CA GLY A 2 10.49 -34.38 -24.52
C GLY A 2 10.14 -32.90 -24.32
N ARG A 3 8.87 -32.61 -24.02
CA ARG A 3 8.32 -31.26 -23.92
C ARG A 3 8.90 -30.56 -22.68
N ILE A 4 9.90 -29.70 -22.88
CA ILE A 4 10.37 -28.75 -21.86
C ILE A 4 9.55 -27.48 -22.10
N GLY A 5 8.51 -27.22 -21.30
CA GLY A 5 7.79 -25.95 -21.47
C GLY A 5 6.39 -25.82 -20.88
N VAL A 6 5.94 -26.67 -19.95
CA VAL A 6 4.57 -26.53 -19.36
C VAL A 6 4.50 -26.86 -17.86
N GLU A 7 5.57 -26.66 -17.08
CA GLU A 7 5.55 -26.97 -15.62
C GLU A 7 6.11 -25.86 -14.70
N ALA A 8 6.07 -24.59 -15.12
CA ALA A 8 6.36 -23.45 -14.24
C ALA A 8 5.35 -22.30 -14.42
N ARG A 9 4.16 -22.62 -14.94
CA ARG A 9 3.08 -21.67 -15.19
C ARG A 9 2.08 -21.82 -14.05
N ALA A 10 1.82 -20.73 -13.33
CA ALA A 10 0.96 -20.63 -12.14
C ALA A 10 1.60 -21.09 -10.83
N GLU A 11 1.27 -20.36 -9.76
CA GLU A 11 1.78 -20.46 -8.39
C GLU A 11 3.02 -19.59 -8.10
N LEU A 12 2.96 -18.30 -8.46
CA LEU A 12 3.57 -17.27 -7.61
C LEU A 12 2.48 -16.81 -6.64
N GLY A 13 2.69 -17.06 -5.36
CA GLY A 13 1.85 -16.58 -4.26
C GLY A 13 2.16 -15.12 -3.98
N LEU A 14 1.30 -14.49 -3.18
CA LEU A 14 1.44 -13.09 -2.80
C LEU A 14 2.72 -12.82 -1.97
N GLY A 15 3.40 -13.85 -1.45
CA GLY A 15 4.51 -13.68 -0.52
C GLY A 15 5.67 -12.84 -1.04
N ARG A 16 6.04 -13.01 -2.32
CA ARG A 16 7.06 -12.15 -2.96
C ARG A 16 6.62 -10.69 -2.97
N THR A 17 5.37 -10.44 -3.33
CA THR A 17 4.76 -9.10 -3.37
C THR A 17 4.73 -8.47 -1.99
N VAL A 18 4.26 -9.19 -0.95
CA VAL A 18 4.27 -8.67 0.43
C VAL A 18 5.69 -8.36 0.88
N ALA A 19 6.66 -9.24 0.63
CA ALA A 19 8.04 -9.01 1.03
C ALA A 19 8.65 -7.78 0.35
N ARG A 20 8.36 -7.58 -0.95
CA ARG A 20 8.78 -6.38 -1.68
C ARG A 20 8.11 -5.12 -1.14
N LEU A 21 6.79 -5.13 -0.94
CA LEU A 21 6.04 -4.00 -0.40
C LEU A 21 6.49 -3.62 1.02
N LEU A 22 6.81 -4.60 1.88
CA LEU A 22 7.42 -4.35 3.19
C LEU A 22 8.78 -3.65 3.04
N HIS A 23 9.62 -4.12 2.13
CA HIS A 23 10.93 -3.52 1.89
C HIS A 23 10.81 -2.09 1.35
N GLU A 24 9.94 -1.85 0.37
CA GLU A 24 9.74 -0.53 -0.25
C GLU A 24 9.11 0.49 0.71
N SER A 25 8.20 0.04 1.60
CA SER A 25 7.56 0.90 2.61
C SER A 25 8.40 1.14 3.86
N GLY A 26 9.53 0.44 4.02
CA GLY A 26 10.28 0.41 5.27
C GLY A 26 9.54 -0.25 6.45
N LYS A 27 8.36 -0.86 6.22
CA LYS A 27 7.58 -1.57 7.24
C LYS A 27 8.18 -2.96 7.49
N ARG A 28 8.04 -3.46 8.72
CA ARG A 28 8.55 -4.78 9.12
C ARG A 28 7.42 -5.80 9.21
N GLN A 29 7.77 -7.08 9.12
CA GLN A 29 6.82 -8.18 9.36
C GLN A 29 6.15 -8.10 10.75
N VAL A 30 6.86 -7.55 11.74
CA VAL A 30 6.31 -7.34 13.09
C VAL A 30 5.14 -6.36 13.05
N ASP A 31 5.24 -5.30 12.24
CA ASP A 31 4.20 -4.27 12.16
C ASP A 31 2.93 -4.86 11.47
N LEU A 32 3.11 -5.72 10.47
CA LEU A 32 1.99 -6.48 9.87
C LEU A 32 1.37 -7.49 10.85
N CYS A 33 2.19 -8.11 11.70
CA CYS A 33 1.73 -9.01 12.76
C CYS A 33 0.87 -8.26 13.80
N GLU A 34 1.29 -7.07 14.19
CA GLU A 34 0.55 -6.21 15.11
C GLU A 34 -0.77 -5.72 14.50
N PHE A 35 -0.77 -5.30 13.24
CA PHE A 35 -1.95 -4.82 12.53
C PHE A 35 -3.01 -5.91 12.28
N SER A 36 -2.57 -7.11 11.88
CA SER A 36 -3.45 -8.21 11.49
C SER A 36 -3.91 -9.09 12.65
N HIS A 37 -3.26 -8.96 13.82
CA HIS A 37 -3.36 -9.88 14.95
C HIS A 37 -3.04 -11.35 14.61
N TRP A 38 -2.31 -11.59 13.52
CA TRP A 38 -1.86 -12.92 13.16
C TRP A 38 -0.63 -13.32 13.98
N THR A 39 -0.38 -14.63 14.06
CA THR A 39 0.85 -15.11 14.69
C THR A 39 2.07 -14.71 13.84
N ARG A 40 3.21 -14.45 14.49
CA ARG A 40 4.48 -14.17 13.80
C ARG A 40 4.86 -15.26 12.79
N ALA A 41 4.61 -16.52 13.15
CA ALA A 41 4.83 -17.66 12.27
C ALA A 41 3.96 -17.57 11.00
N TYR A 42 2.70 -17.14 11.13
CA TYR A 42 1.80 -16.98 10.00
C TYR A 42 2.20 -15.83 9.07
N VAL A 43 2.65 -14.69 9.63
CA VAL A 43 3.15 -13.57 8.82
C VAL A 43 4.43 -13.94 8.08
N SER A 44 5.37 -14.61 8.75
CA SER A 44 6.58 -15.12 8.12
C SER A 44 6.26 -16.13 7.03
N TYR A 45 5.26 -16.99 7.26
CA TYR A 45 4.75 -17.92 6.25
C TYR A 45 4.21 -17.15 5.04
N ILE A 46 3.33 -16.15 5.23
CA ILE A 46 2.83 -15.33 4.10
C ILE A 46 3.97 -14.70 3.30
N CYS A 47 4.96 -14.12 3.96
CA CYS A 47 6.08 -13.44 3.28
C CYS A 47 7.01 -14.39 2.52
N THR A 48 6.92 -15.70 2.79
CA THR A 48 7.76 -16.72 2.15
C THR A 48 6.97 -17.68 1.27
N GLU A 49 5.64 -17.69 1.40
CA GLU A 49 4.74 -18.57 0.68
C GLU A 49 4.75 -18.22 -0.80
N ARG A 50 5.18 -19.21 -1.59
CA ARG A 50 5.40 -19.03 -3.02
C ARG A 50 4.25 -19.51 -3.85
N ARG A 51 3.29 -20.27 -3.33
CA ARG A 51 2.38 -21.02 -4.18
C ARG A 51 0.93 -20.60 -4.13
N LYS A 52 0.47 -20.02 -3.02
CA LYS A 52 -0.96 -19.79 -2.81
C LYS A 52 -1.30 -18.33 -2.53
N TRP A 53 -2.29 -17.82 -3.28
CA TRP A 53 -2.97 -16.57 -2.95
C TRP A 53 -3.75 -16.74 -1.64
N PRO A 54 -3.62 -15.81 -0.67
CA PRO A 54 -4.35 -15.91 0.59
C PRO A 54 -5.87 -15.77 0.37
N SER A 55 -6.67 -16.12 1.38
CA SER A 55 -8.13 -15.87 1.31
C SER A 55 -8.43 -14.39 1.16
N PHE A 56 -9.58 -14.05 0.58
CA PHE A 56 -9.98 -12.65 0.32
C PHE A 56 -9.84 -11.75 1.56
N ASP A 57 -10.35 -12.18 2.72
CA ASP A 57 -10.25 -11.40 3.97
C ASP A 57 -8.80 -11.10 4.37
N LYS A 58 -7.89 -12.04 4.13
CA LYS A 58 -6.48 -11.90 4.45
C LYS A 58 -5.76 -11.02 3.45
N ALA A 59 -6.09 -11.16 2.17
CA ALA A 59 -5.58 -10.27 1.13
C ALA A 59 -6.03 -8.83 1.40
N LYS A 60 -7.28 -8.64 1.83
CA LYS A 60 -7.82 -7.33 2.21
C LYS A 60 -7.07 -6.72 3.38
N ILE A 61 -6.81 -7.48 4.45
CA ILE A 61 -5.99 -7.01 5.59
C ILE A 61 -4.60 -6.55 5.12
N ILE A 62 -3.98 -7.28 4.19
CA ILE A 62 -2.68 -6.90 3.62
C ILE A 62 -2.80 -5.61 2.80
N ALA A 63 -3.83 -5.47 1.97
CA ALA A 63 -4.09 -4.26 1.19
C ALA A 63 -4.29 -3.04 2.13
N ASP A 64 -5.14 -3.18 3.14
CA ASP A 64 -5.43 -2.16 4.14
C ASP A 64 -4.16 -1.76 4.91
N PHE A 65 -3.30 -2.71 5.29
CA PHE A 65 -2.03 -2.45 5.96
C PHE A 65 -1.09 -1.56 5.14
N PHE A 66 -1.11 -1.71 3.82
CA PHE A 66 -0.33 -0.89 2.90
C PHE A 66 -1.06 0.38 2.43
N GLY A 67 -2.30 0.60 2.86
CA GLY A 67 -3.11 1.75 2.45
C GLY A 67 -3.54 1.68 0.99
N MET A 68 -3.70 0.48 0.44
CA MET A 68 -4.06 0.24 -0.96
C MET A 68 -5.40 -0.46 -1.09
N THR A 69 -6.04 -0.34 -2.26
CA THR A 69 -7.21 -1.14 -2.60
C THR A 69 -6.82 -2.58 -2.96
N MET A 70 -7.80 -3.48 -2.98
CA MET A 70 -7.57 -4.86 -3.42
C MET A 70 -7.10 -4.93 -4.88
N ASP A 71 -7.62 -4.07 -5.76
CA ASP A 71 -7.21 -4.04 -7.17
C ASP A 71 -5.77 -3.55 -7.34
N GLN A 72 -5.34 -2.60 -6.49
CA GLN A 72 -3.95 -2.14 -6.45
C GLN A 72 -3.01 -3.25 -5.95
N LEU A 73 -3.40 -3.97 -4.89
CA LEU A 73 -2.64 -5.12 -4.41
C LEU A 73 -2.53 -6.21 -5.49
N TRP A 74 -3.61 -6.45 -6.23
CA TRP A 74 -3.61 -7.37 -7.37
C TRP A 74 -2.67 -6.89 -8.47
N ALA A 75 -2.70 -5.61 -8.85
CA ALA A 75 -1.81 -5.06 -9.86
C ALA A 75 -0.32 -5.17 -9.46
N GLU A 76 0.02 -4.91 -8.20
CA GLU A 76 1.39 -5.12 -7.69
C GLU A 76 1.82 -6.60 -7.77
N HIS A 77 0.89 -7.52 -7.56
CA HIS A 77 1.15 -8.94 -7.75
C HIS A 77 1.35 -9.33 -9.23
N LEU A 78 0.50 -8.82 -10.12
CA LEU A 78 0.65 -9.01 -11.56
C LEU A 78 2.00 -8.48 -12.06
N PHE A 79 2.45 -7.34 -11.53
CA PHE A 79 3.77 -6.78 -11.81
C PHE A 79 4.89 -7.75 -11.40
N ASP A 80 4.85 -8.28 -10.19
CA ASP A 80 5.84 -9.25 -9.72
C ASP A 80 5.84 -10.55 -10.53
N MET A 81 4.68 -10.98 -11.03
CA MET A 81 4.56 -12.10 -11.95
C MET A 81 5.23 -11.79 -13.29
N GLN A 82 4.97 -10.62 -13.87
CA GLN A 82 5.59 -10.17 -15.11
C GLN A 82 7.11 -10.07 -14.99
N GLU A 83 7.63 -9.46 -13.90
CA GLU A 83 9.07 -9.38 -13.64
C GLU A 83 9.72 -10.75 -13.42
N SER A 84 8.95 -11.72 -12.92
CA SER A 84 9.41 -13.10 -12.77
C SER A 84 9.37 -13.91 -14.07
N GLY A 85 8.96 -13.29 -15.18
CA GLY A 85 8.89 -13.90 -16.51
C GLY A 85 7.59 -14.67 -16.79
N VAL A 86 6.53 -14.45 -15.99
CA VAL A 86 5.21 -15.02 -16.27
C VAL A 86 4.52 -14.18 -17.34
N GLU A 87 4.09 -14.84 -18.42
CA GLU A 87 3.24 -14.20 -19.42
C GLU A 87 1.84 -13.95 -18.85
N LEU A 88 1.47 -12.67 -18.74
CA LEU A 88 0.14 -12.24 -18.35
C LEU A 88 -0.83 -12.36 -19.53
N ASN A 89 -2.10 -12.70 -19.24
CA ASN A 89 -3.17 -12.60 -20.22
C ASN A 89 -3.54 -11.14 -20.49
N ASP A 90 -4.30 -10.88 -21.55
CA ASP A 90 -4.61 -9.50 -21.93
C ASP A 90 -5.46 -8.77 -20.88
N ASP A 91 -6.39 -9.46 -20.22
CA ASP A 91 -7.15 -8.90 -19.10
C ASP A 91 -6.26 -8.51 -17.91
N ASP A 92 -5.25 -9.34 -17.60
CA ASP A 92 -4.28 -9.05 -16.53
C ASP A 92 -3.38 -7.87 -16.90
N LYS A 93 -2.97 -7.74 -18.17
CA LYS A 93 -2.22 -6.57 -18.63
C LYS A 93 -3.06 -5.30 -18.51
N ILE A 94 -4.33 -5.34 -18.89
CA ILE A 94 -5.25 -4.20 -18.75
C ILE A 94 -5.40 -3.84 -17.27
N ALA A 95 -5.60 -4.82 -16.38
CA ALA A 95 -5.69 -4.58 -14.95
C ALA A 95 -4.39 -3.97 -14.39
N LEU A 96 -3.23 -4.47 -14.83
CA LEU A 96 -1.94 -3.92 -14.46
C LEU A 96 -1.79 -2.47 -14.93
N GLU A 97 -2.16 -2.14 -16.16
CA GLU A 97 -2.08 -0.77 -16.68
C GLU A 97 -3.07 0.18 -15.97
N GLN A 98 -4.26 -0.31 -15.64
CA GLN A 98 -5.33 0.48 -15.06
C GLN A 98 -5.13 0.79 -13.57
N TYR A 99 -4.65 -0.18 -12.80
CA TYR A 99 -4.64 -0.10 -11.33
C TYR A 99 -3.24 0.07 -10.74
N ARG A 100 -2.17 -0.04 -11.54
CA ARG A 100 -0.82 0.16 -11.05
C ARG A 100 -0.51 1.65 -10.86
N ILE A 101 -0.73 2.11 -9.63
CA ILE A 101 -0.10 3.31 -9.12
C ILE A 101 1.15 2.84 -8.38
N PRO A 102 2.38 3.19 -8.82
CA PRO A 102 3.60 2.69 -8.20
C PRO A 102 3.55 2.98 -6.70
N PHE A 103 3.78 1.95 -5.89
CA PHE A 103 3.63 1.98 -4.43
C PHE A 103 4.25 3.22 -3.75
N ARG A 104 5.35 3.74 -4.29
CA ARG A 104 6.00 5.00 -3.87
C ARG A 104 5.09 6.23 -3.83
N PHE A 105 3.98 6.25 -4.55
CA PHE A 105 3.06 7.40 -4.63
C PHE A 105 1.91 7.34 -3.60
N VAL A 106 1.65 6.18 -2.98
CA VAL A 106 0.51 6.03 -2.04
C VAL A 106 0.78 6.72 -0.70
N GLU A 107 2.04 6.72 -0.24
CA GLU A 107 2.43 7.38 1.02
C GLU A 107 2.35 8.92 0.94
N ALA A 108 2.56 9.49 -0.25
CA ALA A 108 2.49 10.94 -0.46
C ALA A 108 1.07 11.48 -0.28
N ALA A 109 0.04 10.72 -0.68
CA ALA A 109 -1.35 11.14 -0.58
C ALA A 109 -1.86 11.18 0.88
N ALA A 110 -1.41 10.25 1.74
CA ALA A 110 -1.76 10.27 3.16
C ALA A 110 -1.09 11.42 3.94
N SER A 111 0.10 11.87 3.50
CA SER A 111 0.79 13.01 4.12
C SER A 111 0.18 14.37 3.75
N ALA A 112 -0.47 14.47 2.58
CA ALA A 112 -1.05 15.71 2.08
C ALA A 112 -2.34 16.10 2.84
N ASP A 113 -3.15 15.11 3.26
CA ASP A 113 -4.38 15.36 4.02
C ASP A 113 -4.10 15.79 5.48
N ALA A 114 -3.05 15.22 6.09
CA ALA A 114 -2.60 15.62 7.43
C ALA A 114 -1.99 17.04 7.47
N ALA A 115 -1.32 17.45 6.38
CA ALA A 115 -0.77 18.80 6.24
C ALA A 115 -1.86 19.86 6.04
N PHE A 116 -2.95 19.55 5.33
CA PHE A 116 -4.07 20.48 5.17
C PHE A 116 -4.89 20.66 6.45
N ALA A 117 -5.05 19.59 7.25
CA ALA A 117 -5.74 19.66 8.54
C ALA A 117 -4.96 20.47 9.61
N SER A 118 -3.63 20.51 9.52
CA SER A 118 -2.79 21.28 10.47
C SER A 118 -2.65 22.76 10.11
N ALA A 119 -3.01 23.16 8.89
CA ALA A 119 -2.87 24.54 8.42
C ALA A 119 -4.09 25.44 8.69
N SER A 120 -5.16 24.93 9.29
CA SER A 120 -6.40 25.70 9.58
C SER A 120 -6.58 26.16 11.03
N LEU A 121 -5.52 26.20 11.83
CA LEU A 121 -5.57 26.74 13.20
C LEU A 121 -4.42 27.72 13.47
N GLU A 122 -4.40 28.81 12.73
CA GLU A 122 -3.83 30.05 13.27
C GLU A 122 -4.92 30.81 14.03
N PRO A 123 -4.88 30.91 15.37
CA PRO A 123 -5.66 31.93 16.05
C PRO A 123 -5.01 33.29 15.73
N SER A 124 -5.64 34.04 14.82
CA SER A 124 -5.27 35.42 14.55
C SER A 124 -5.51 36.27 15.81
N VAL A 125 -4.48 36.46 16.62
CA VAL A 125 -4.48 37.43 17.72
C VAL A 125 -4.35 38.82 17.10
N TYR A 126 -5.46 39.36 16.59
CA TYR A 126 -5.58 40.78 16.34
C TYR A 126 -5.73 41.50 17.69
N LYS A 127 -4.60 41.88 18.30
CA LYS A 127 -4.58 42.99 19.27
C LYS A 127 -4.57 44.28 18.47
N THR A 128 -5.73 44.91 18.33
CA THR A 128 -5.85 46.29 17.85
C THR A 128 -5.25 47.25 18.88
N PRO A 129 -4.46 48.26 18.47
CA PRO A 129 -4.05 49.34 19.36
C PRO A 129 -5.16 50.40 19.37
N TYR A 130 -5.81 50.62 20.52
CA TYR A 130 -6.63 51.81 20.73
C TYR A 130 -5.70 53.02 20.95
N PRO A 131 -5.83 54.11 20.18
CA PRO A 131 -5.20 55.37 20.51
C PRO A 131 -6.05 56.12 21.55
N GLU A 132 -5.35 56.83 22.43
CA GLU A 132 -5.90 57.60 23.53
C GLU A 132 -6.62 58.88 23.04
N HIS A 133 -7.61 59.31 23.86
CA HIS A 133 -8.17 60.67 24.02
C HIS A 133 -8.96 61.35 22.90
N ILE A 134 -10.28 61.53 23.08
CA ILE A 134 -11.02 62.79 22.81
C ILE A 134 -12.19 62.92 23.82
N GLY A 135 -12.33 64.07 24.48
CA GLY A 135 -13.31 64.34 25.55
C GLY A 135 -14.65 64.96 25.12
N PHE A 136 -15.27 65.64 26.10
CA PHE A 136 -16.59 66.35 26.13
C PHE A 136 -17.82 65.46 26.37
N LYS A 137 -18.73 65.73 27.32
CA LYS A 137 -19.19 66.97 27.99
C LYS A 137 -19.49 66.71 29.46
#